data_AF-A0A4U3A9S0-F1
#
_entry.id   AF-A0A4U3A9S0-F1
#
_cell.length_a   1.000
_cell.length_b   1.000
_cell.length_c   1.000
_cell.angle_alpha   90.00
_cell.angle_beta   90.00
_cell.angle_gamma   90.00
#
_symmetry.space_group_name_H-M   'P 1'
#
loop_
_entity.id
_entity.type
_entity.pdbx_description
1 polymer ?
#
loop_
_entity_poly.entity_id
_entity_poly.type
_entity_poly.pdbx_seq_one_letter_code
_entity_poly.pdbx_strand_id
1 'polypeptide(L)'
;MKKIKMKKFLKSGILTCFTLACLCTASTAFADRHTGYSYESDIGYRNPKWMSKLEDTQKISEISIPGTHGTMALHGASFIDEDLTRNQTMPLSQQFNAGIRYVDMRVKRVK
;
A
#
# COMPACT_ATOMS: atom_id res chain seq x y z
N MET A 1 -20.58 34.96 45.69
CA MET A 1 -19.31 35.10 44.93
C MET A 1 -18.67 33.78 44.43
N LYS A 2 -18.63 32.67 45.19
CA LYS A 2 -17.98 31.41 44.74
C LYS A 2 -18.57 30.76 43.47
N LYS A 3 -19.91 30.69 43.33
CA LYS A 3 -20.58 30.06 42.16
C LYS A 3 -20.27 30.75 40.82
N ILE A 4 -20.03 32.06 40.82
CA ILE A 4 -19.73 32.83 39.60
C ILE A 4 -18.29 32.54 39.12
N LYS A 5 -17.33 32.42 40.05
CA LYS A 5 -15.95 32.01 39.72
C LYS A 5 -15.91 30.59 39.14
N MET A 6 -16.63 29.64 39.73
CA MET A 6 -16.66 28.24 39.27
C MET A 6 -17.22 28.09 37.85
N LYS A 7 -18.28 28.84 37.50
CA LYS A 7 -18.82 28.89 36.13
C LYS A 7 -17.84 29.49 35.12
N LYS A 8 -17.00 30.46 35.51
CA LYS A 8 -15.95 31.03 34.65
C LYS A 8 -14.82 30.03 34.39
N PHE A 9 -14.36 29.30 35.41
CA PHE A 9 -13.34 28.27 35.26
C PHE A 9 -13.82 27.11 34.37
N LEU A 10 -15.07 26.67 34.52
CA LEU A 10 -15.64 25.62 33.68
C LEU A 10 -15.77 26.05 32.21
N LYS A 11 -16.22 27.29 31.95
CA LYS A 11 -16.27 27.85 30.59
C LYS A 11 -14.88 27.98 29.96
N SER A 12 -13.88 28.40 30.74
CA SER A 12 -12.50 28.50 30.27
C SER A 12 -11.95 27.12 29.93
N GLY A 13 -12.16 26.11 30.78
CA GLY A 13 -11.71 24.73 30.53
C GLY A 13 -12.35 24.11 29.28
N ILE A 14 -13.66 24.31 29.08
CA ILE A 14 -14.35 23.84 27.86
C ILE A 14 -13.76 24.53 26.61
N LEU A 15 -13.55 25.85 26.67
CA LEU A 15 -12.97 26.60 25.55
C LEU A 15 -11.54 26.12 25.24
N THR A 16 -10.73 25.87 26.26
CA THR A 16 -9.36 25.35 26.09
C THR A 16 -9.36 23.95 25.49
N CYS A 17 -10.21 23.04 25.95
CA CYS A 17 -10.34 21.70 25.36
C CYS A 17 -10.81 21.76 23.90
N PHE A 18 -11.73 22.67 23.57
CA PHE A 18 -12.21 22.85 22.20
C PHE A 18 -11.11 23.40 21.28
N THR A 19 -10.33 24.40 21.75
CA THR A 19 -9.18 24.91 20.98
C THR A 19 -8.09 23.86 20.79
N LEU A 20 -7.81 23.04 21.80
CA LEU A 20 -6.80 21.99 21.71
C LEU A 20 -7.24 20.88 20.74
N ALA A 21 -8.53 20.50 20.76
CA ALA A 21 -9.10 19.56 19.80
C ALA A 21 -9.02 20.08 18.35
N CYS A 22 -9.26 21.38 18.12
CA CYS A 22 -9.10 22.00 16.81
C CYS A 22 -7.64 22.11 16.35
N LEU A 23 -6.67 22.26 17.26
CA LEU A 23 -5.24 22.22 16.89
C LEU A 23 -4.74 20.80 16.60
N CYS A 24 -5.43 19.76 17.09
CA CYS A 24 -5.06 18.36 16.87
C CYS A 24 -5.59 17.77 15.55
N THR A 25 -6.36 18.51 14.76
CA THR A 25 -6.77 18.04 13.43
C THR A 25 -5.61 18.27 12.45
N ALA A 26 -4.75 17.27 12.30
CA ALA A 26 -3.78 17.26 11.21
C ALA A 26 -4.53 17.35 9.87
N SER A 27 -4.12 18.28 9.01
CA SER A 27 -4.61 18.35 7.63
C SER A 27 -4.31 17.03 6.93
N THR A 28 -5.31 16.43 6.30
CA THR A 28 -5.10 15.26 5.45
C THR A 28 -4.21 15.66 4.27
N ALA A 29 -2.98 15.14 4.23
CA ALA A 29 -2.13 15.23 3.05
C ALA A 29 -2.46 14.05 2.13
N PHE A 30 -2.78 14.33 0.87
CA PHE A 30 -2.90 13.30 -0.16
C PHE A 30 -1.52 13.08 -0.78
N ALA A 31 -1.14 11.81 -0.96
CA ALA A 31 0.03 11.48 -1.77
C ALA A 31 -0.23 11.87 -3.24
N ASP A 32 0.79 12.39 -3.92
CA ASP A 32 0.72 12.72 -5.34
C ASP A 32 0.51 11.46 -6.19
N ARG A 33 -0.44 11.50 -7.14
CA ARG A 33 -0.63 10.42 -8.12
C ARG A 33 0.35 10.64 -9.26
N HIS A 34 1.51 9.99 -9.18
CA HIS A 34 2.53 10.04 -10.22
C HIS A 34 2.48 8.80 -11.13
N THR A 35 2.62 8.96 -12.44
CA THR A 35 2.57 7.84 -13.41
C THR A 35 3.68 6.80 -13.23
N GLY A 36 4.77 7.18 -12.56
CA GLY A 36 5.88 6.29 -12.20
C GLY A 36 5.61 5.37 -11.01
N TYR A 37 4.48 5.53 -10.32
CA TYR A 37 4.07 4.68 -9.21
C TYR A 37 2.59 4.30 -9.36
N SER A 38 2.27 3.01 -9.19
CA SER A 38 0.90 2.54 -9.21
C SER A 38 0.62 1.68 -7.99
N TYR A 39 -0.47 1.99 -7.29
CA TYR A 39 -1.06 1.16 -6.24
C TYR A 39 -2.34 0.46 -6.71
N GLU A 40 -2.61 0.50 -8.02
CA GLU A 40 -3.81 -0.10 -8.61
C GLU A 40 -3.65 -1.62 -8.70
N SER A 41 -4.74 -2.36 -8.54
CA SER A 41 -4.76 -3.81 -8.78
C SER A 41 -4.77 -4.15 -10.27
N ASP A 42 -5.01 -3.17 -11.15
CA ASP A 42 -4.89 -3.26 -12.60
C ASP A 42 -4.36 -1.95 -13.20
N ILE A 43 -3.36 -2.04 -14.09
CA ILE A 43 -2.85 -0.89 -14.86
C ILE A 43 -3.22 -0.96 -16.35
N GLY A 44 -3.99 -1.96 -16.78
CA GLY A 44 -4.42 -2.16 -18.17
C GLY A 44 -3.31 -2.63 -19.12
N TYR A 45 -2.04 -2.66 -18.69
CA TYR A 45 -0.93 -3.20 -19.46
C TYR A 45 -1.00 -4.73 -19.52
N ARG A 46 -0.90 -5.29 -20.73
CA ARG A 46 -0.94 -6.75 -20.96
C ARG A 46 0.17 -7.16 -21.91
N ASN A 47 1.08 -7.99 -21.44
CA ASN A 47 2.12 -8.60 -22.26
C ASN A 47 2.38 -10.07 -21.84
N PRO A 48 1.36 -10.94 -21.83
CA PRO A 48 1.50 -12.30 -21.31
C PRO A 48 2.36 -13.23 -22.20
N LYS A 49 2.72 -12.80 -23.41
CA LYS A 49 3.43 -13.64 -24.39
C LYS A 49 4.79 -13.08 -24.79
N TRP A 50 5.35 -12.13 -24.04
CA TRP A 50 6.60 -11.47 -24.43
C TRP A 50 7.77 -12.44 -24.64
N MET A 51 7.86 -13.50 -23.83
CA MET A 51 8.91 -14.51 -23.95
C MET A 51 8.80 -15.32 -25.25
N SER A 52 7.64 -15.39 -25.91
CA SER A 52 7.49 -16.12 -27.19
C SER A 52 8.14 -15.42 -28.38
N LYS A 53 8.74 -14.25 -28.16
CA LYS A 53 9.50 -13.48 -29.16
C LYS A 53 11.01 -13.70 -29.04
N LEU A 54 11.43 -14.50 -28.06
CA LEU A 54 12.82 -14.84 -27.82
C LEU A 54 13.14 -16.18 -28.51
N GLU A 55 14.42 -16.39 -28.82
CA GLU A 55 14.90 -17.67 -29.32
C GLU A 55 14.91 -18.72 -28.18
N ASP A 56 14.44 -19.93 -28.45
CA ASP A 56 14.36 -21.02 -27.47
C ASP A 56 15.75 -21.47 -26.96
N THR A 57 16.82 -21.10 -27.66
CA THR A 57 18.20 -21.42 -27.29
C THR A 57 18.82 -20.44 -26.29
N GLN A 58 18.19 -19.26 -26.09
CA GLN A 58 18.71 -18.25 -25.18
C GLN A 58 18.57 -18.70 -23.73
N LYS A 59 19.64 -18.58 -22.94
CA LYS A 59 19.59 -19.00 -21.54
C LYS A 59 18.76 -18.00 -20.74
N ILE A 60 18.04 -18.49 -19.73
CA ILE A 60 17.30 -17.65 -18.78
C ILE A 60 18.19 -16.57 -18.13
N SER A 61 19.46 -16.90 -17.87
CA SER A 61 20.45 -15.97 -17.30
C SER A 61 20.84 -14.80 -18.23
N GLU A 62 20.49 -14.89 -19.51
CA GLU A 62 20.80 -13.89 -20.54
C GLU A 62 19.59 -13.01 -20.87
N ILE A 63 18.48 -13.18 -20.13
CA ILE A 63 17.22 -12.47 -20.38
C ILE A 63 16.94 -11.52 -19.20
N SER A 64 16.65 -10.26 -19.51
CA SER A 64 16.10 -9.32 -18.52
C SER A 64 14.65 -9.69 -18.21
N ILE A 65 14.43 -10.42 -17.12
CA ILE A 65 13.12 -10.93 -16.72
C ILE A 65 12.52 -10.04 -15.61
N PRO A 66 11.35 -9.44 -15.81
CA PRO A 66 10.67 -8.71 -14.75
C PRO A 66 10.13 -9.67 -13.68
N GLY A 67 10.31 -9.28 -12.42
CA GLY A 67 9.85 -10.01 -11.25
C GLY A 67 9.16 -9.12 -10.22
N THR A 68 8.47 -9.74 -9.27
CA THR A 68 7.88 -9.04 -8.11
C THR A 68 8.43 -9.59 -6.80
N HIS A 69 8.80 -8.68 -5.89
CA HIS A 69 9.19 -9.02 -4.52
C HIS A 69 7.94 -9.26 -3.67
N GLY A 70 7.95 -10.34 -2.86
CA GLY A 70 6.78 -10.77 -2.11
C GLY A 70 5.54 -10.89 -2.99
N THR A 71 5.63 -11.65 -4.09
CA THR A 71 4.61 -11.75 -5.15
C THR A 71 3.20 -11.96 -4.60
N MET A 72 3.07 -12.73 -3.52
CA MET A 72 1.80 -13.09 -2.90
C MET A 72 1.46 -12.28 -1.64
N ALA A 73 2.27 -11.30 -1.25
CA ALA A 73 2.00 -10.40 -0.14
C ALA A 73 0.99 -9.32 -0.58
N LEU A 74 -0.26 -9.76 -0.78
CA LEU A 74 -1.39 -8.96 -1.26
C LEU A 74 -2.11 -8.20 -0.16
N HIS A 75 -1.93 -8.61 1.09
CA HIS A 75 -2.63 -8.10 2.26
C HIS A 75 -1.71 -8.18 3.47
N GLY A 76 -1.97 -7.32 4.46
CA GLY A 76 -1.44 -7.49 5.81
C GLY A 76 -2.26 -8.49 6.63
N ALA A 77 -1.79 -8.77 7.84
CA ALA A 77 -2.50 -9.61 8.80
C ALA A 77 -3.71 -8.90 9.43
N SER A 78 -3.74 -7.56 9.38
CA SER A 78 -4.77 -6.67 9.92
C SER A 78 -4.78 -5.34 9.16
N PHE A 79 -5.74 -4.47 9.48
CA PHE A 79 -5.80 -3.12 8.92
C PHE A 79 -4.63 -2.22 9.37
N ILE A 80 -3.92 -2.57 10.44
CA ILE A 80 -2.81 -1.77 10.97
C ILE A 80 -1.52 -2.04 10.18
N ASP A 81 -1.33 -3.26 9.69
CA ASP A 81 -0.13 -3.71 8.97
C ASP A 81 -0.35 -3.92 7.47
N GLU A 82 -1.55 -3.63 6.95
CA GLU A 82 -1.87 -3.71 5.51
C GLU A 82 -0.80 -3.01 4.67
N ASP A 83 -0.53 -1.73 4.92
CA ASP A 83 0.46 -0.98 4.13
C ASP A 83 1.92 -1.24 4.55
N LEU A 84 2.16 -1.92 5.67
CA LEU A 84 3.50 -2.23 6.16
C LEU A 84 4.06 -3.53 5.57
N THR A 85 3.17 -4.46 5.24
CA THR A 85 3.55 -5.83 4.85
C THR A 85 3.08 -6.19 3.45
N ARG A 86 2.15 -5.43 2.87
CA ARG A 86 1.75 -5.58 1.48
C ARG A 86 2.87 -5.11 0.55
N ASN A 87 3.23 -5.99 -0.39
CA ASN A 87 4.21 -5.66 -1.42
C ASN A 87 3.58 -5.51 -2.80
N GLN A 88 2.42 -6.13 -3.03
CA GLN A 88 1.75 -6.16 -4.32
C GLN A 88 0.26 -5.90 -4.15
N THR A 89 -0.35 -5.21 -5.10
CA THR A 89 -1.81 -4.97 -5.16
C THR A 89 -2.49 -5.82 -6.24
N MET A 90 -1.70 -6.34 -7.19
CA MET A 90 -2.16 -7.16 -8.30
C MET A 90 -2.18 -8.64 -7.91
N PRO A 91 -3.28 -9.38 -8.11
CA PRO A 91 -3.27 -10.84 -7.92
C PRO A 91 -2.33 -11.52 -8.92
N LEU A 92 -1.88 -12.73 -8.62
CA LEU A 92 -0.86 -13.44 -9.41
C LEU A 92 -1.21 -13.54 -10.91
N SER A 93 -2.48 -13.82 -11.24
CA SER A 93 -2.95 -13.89 -12.63
C SER A 93 -2.76 -12.56 -13.37
N GLN A 94 -2.95 -11.44 -12.68
CA GLN A 94 -2.78 -10.10 -13.22
C GLN A 94 -1.31 -9.76 -13.40
N GLN A 95 -0.45 -10.13 -12.46
CA GLN A 95 1.00 -10.01 -12.60
C GLN A 95 1.51 -10.79 -13.83
N PHE A 96 1.03 -12.02 -14.04
CA PHE A 96 1.36 -12.80 -15.23
C PHE A 96 0.85 -12.18 -16.53
N ASN A 97 -0.37 -11.62 -16.51
CA ASN A 97 -0.93 -10.88 -17.64
C ASN A 97 -0.12 -9.62 -17.97
N ALA A 98 0.39 -8.92 -16.96
CA ALA A 98 1.27 -7.77 -17.11
C ALA A 98 2.69 -8.15 -17.58
N GLY A 99 3.07 -9.43 -17.51
CA GLY A 99 4.33 -9.94 -18.05
C GLY A 99 5.38 -10.36 -17.01
N ILE A 100 5.05 -10.34 -15.71
CA ILE A 100 5.93 -10.84 -14.64
C ILE A 100 6.26 -12.32 -14.86
N ARG A 101 7.53 -12.73 -14.79
CA ARG A 101 7.94 -14.14 -14.98
C ARG A 101 8.91 -14.64 -13.91
N TYR A 102 9.33 -13.78 -12.99
CA TYR A 102 10.06 -14.17 -11.78
C TYR A 102 9.19 -13.88 -10.55
N VAL A 103 8.92 -14.90 -9.74
CA VAL A 103 8.03 -14.79 -8.57
C VAL A 103 8.79 -15.08 -7.28
N ASP A 104 8.64 -14.20 -6.30
CA ASP A 104 9.15 -14.37 -4.94
C ASP A 104 8.04 -14.90 -4.04
N MET A 105 8.05 -16.22 -3.80
CA MET A 105 7.08 -16.90 -2.95
C MET A 105 7.68 -17.24 -1.60
N ARG A 106 7.08 -16.69 -0.54
CA ARG A 106 7.42 -16.99 0.86
C ARG A 106 6.27 -17.76 1.47
N VAL A 107 6.54 -19.00 1.88
CA VAL A 107 5.52 -19.92 2.37
C VAL A 107 5.86 -20.39 3.78
N LYS A 108 4.82 -20.69 4.54
CA LYS A 108 4.92 -21.33 5.86
C LYS A 108 4.16 -22.64 5.80
N ARG A 109 4.74 -23.70 6.34
CA ARG A 109 4.03 -24.96 6.54
C ARG A 109 2.85 -24.76 7.50
N VAL A 110 1.65 -25.08 7.03
CA VAL A 110 0.44 -25.17 7.88
C VAL A 110 0.30 -26.61 8.41
N LYS A 111 -0.26 -26.77 9.61
CA LYS A 111 -0.49 -28.07 10.23
C LYS A 111 -1.68 -28.77 9.61
#